data_AF-A0A9E0UED0-F1
#
_entry.id   AF-A0A9E0UED0-F1
#
_cell.length_a   1.000
_cell.length_b   1.000
_cell.length_c   1.000
_cell.angle_alpha   90.00
_cell.angle_beta   90.00
_cell.angle_gamma   90.00
#
_symmetry.space_group_name_H-M   'P 1'
#
loop_
_entity.id
_entity.type
_entity.pdbx_description
1 polymer ?
#
loop_
_entity_poly.entity_id
_entity_poly.type
_entity_poly.pdbx_seq_one_letter_code
_entity_poly.pdbx_strand_id
1 'polypeptide(L)'
;MTRVQDQDDRTFSEEIQVRGAELVDKVKALIQEGNVRRVVVRRPTGEALVEIPLSAGVGMAGLLTLMMPVLAALGAMAALIADFRVQIVREPPGTTRDPAKLLTPSEDEDADGEGGYVSRGGNGGGRR
;
A
#
# COMPACT_ATOMS: atom_id res chain seq x y z
N MET A 1 -5.83 -19.88 -14.56
CA MET A 1 -5.90 -18.41 -14.71
C MET A 1 -5.29 -17.81 -13.45
N THR A 2 -4.03 -17.36 -13.53
CA THR A 2 -3.25 -16.98 -12.35
C THR A 2 -3.73 -15.64 -11.80
N ARG A 3 -4.31 -15.68 -10.60
CA ARG A 3 -4.59 -14.52 -9.77
C ARG A 3 -3.24 -13.99 -9.26
N VAL A 4 -2.72 -12.94 -9.89
CA VAL A 4 -1.65 -12.13 -9.29
C VAL A 4 -2.34 -10.99 -8.53
N GLN A 5 -2.98 -11.36 -7.43
CA GLN A 5 -3.22 -10.44 -6.30
C GLN A 5 -2.11 -10.75 -5.32
N ASP A 6 -0.94 -10.13 -5.51
CA ASP A 6 0.07 -10.09 -4.46
C ASP A 6 -0.47 -9.20 -3.34
N GLN A 7 -0.86 -9.86 -2.26
CA GLN A 7 -1.13 -9.28 -0.95
C GLN A 7 0.18 -8.75 -0.39
N ASP A 8 0.35 -7.43 -0.44
CA ASP A 8 1.11 -6.70 0.57
C ASP A 8 0.10 -5.91 1.40
N ASP A 9 -0.42 -6.54 2.46
CA ASP A 9 -1.44 -6.04 3.41
C ASP A 9 -1.01 -4.82 4.24
N ARG A 10 -0.11 -3.99 3.71
CA ARG A 10 0.48 -2.85 4.40
C ARG A 10 0.76 -1.65 3.50
N THR A 11 0.39 -1.64 2.22
CA THR A 11 0.73 -0.51 1.33
C THR A 11 -0.49 0.36 1.06
N PHE A 12 -0.45 1.64 1.45
CA PHE A 12 -1.55 2.58 1.19
C PHE A 12 -1.43 3.16 -0.21
N SER A 13 -2.49 3.05 -1.03
CA SER A 13 -2.56 3.68 -2.34
C SER A 13 -3.62 4.76 -2.36
N GLU A 14 -3.23 5.94 -2.84
CA GLU A 14 -4.12 7.09 -3.03
C GLU A 14 -4.06 7.53 -4.49
N GLU A 15 -5.18 7.97 -5.06
CA GLU A 15 -5.20 8.61 -6.38
C GLU A 15 -5.76 10.02 -6.25
N ILE A 16 -5.05 10.98 -6.84
CA ILE A 16 -5.47 12.38 -6.87
C ILE A 16 -5.52 12.90 -8.31
N GLN A 17 -6.44 13.81 -8.58
CA GLN A 17 -6.47 14.56 -9.84
C GLN A 17 -5.64 15.83 -9.71
N VAL A 18 -4.82 16.11 -10.72
CA VAL A 18 -3.89 17.25 -10.72
C VAL A 18 -3.96 17.94 -12.08
N ARG A 19 -3.98 19.28 -12.08
CA ARG A 19 -3.88 20.06 -13.32
C ARG A 19 -2.51 19.87 -13.96
N GLY A 20 -2.44 19.89 -15.28
CA GLY A 20 -1.18 19.76 -16.02
C GLY A 20 -0.12 20.75 -15.52
N ALA A 21 -0.49 22.02 -15.34
CA ALA A 21 0.39 23.07 -14.83
C ALA A 21 0.98 22.79 -13.44
N GLU A 22 0.31 21.98 -12.62
CA GLU A 22 0.71 21.65 -11.24
C GLU A 22 1.41 20.29 -11.14
N LEU A 23 1.39 19.49 -12.21
CA LEU A 23 1.84 18.10 -12.20
C LEU A 23 3.30 17.97 -11.72
N VAL A 24 4.19 18.75 -12.32
CA VAL A 24 5.63 18.69 -12.02
C VAL A 24 5.90 19.06 -10.57
N ASP A 25 5.23 20.10 -10.07
CA ASP A 25 5.42 20.56 -8.70
C ASP A 25 4.83 19.58 -7.69
N LYS A 26 3.69 18.96 -8.00
CA LYS A 26 3.12 17.90 -7.17
C LYS A 26 4.05 16.69 -7.09
N VAL A 27 4.62 16.24 -8.21
CA VAL A 27 5.59 15.14 -8.21
C VAL A 27 6.83 15.49 -7.38
N LYS A 28 7.39 16.69 -7.54
CA LYS A 28 8.51 17.15 -6.70
C LYS A 28 8.16 17.16 -5.20
N ALA A 29 6.97 17.61 -4.84
CA ALA A 29 6.51 17.63 -3.46
C ALA A 29 6.40 16.21 -2.87
N LEU A 30 5.87 15.26 -3.65
CA LEU A 30 5.80 13.84 -3.25
C LEU A 30 7.18 13.23 -3.02
N ILE A 31 8.17 13.61 -3.84
CA ILE A 31 9.56 13.19 -3.66
C ILE A 31 10.13 13.77 -2.36
N GLN A 32 9.84 15.04 -2.06
CA GLN A 32 10.31 15.71 -0.83
C GLN A 32 9.67 15.14 0.44
N GLU A 33 8.44 14.63 0.34
CA GLU A 33 7.73 14.04 1.48
C GLU A 33 8.44 12.80 2.05
N GLY A 34 9.21 12.08 1.22
CA GLY A 34 10.10 10.98 1.65
C GLY A 34 9.40 9.72 2.16
N ASN A 35 8.09 9.73 2.32
CA ASN A 35 7.24 8.59 2.73
C ASN A 35 6.54 7.91 1.53
N VAL A 36 6.73 8.43 0.32
CA VAL A 36 6.20 7.86 -0.91
C VAL A 36 7.22 6.87 -1.46
N ARG A 37 6.80 5.62 -1.70
CA ARG A 37 7.64 4.59 -2.33
C ARG A 37 7.53 4.58 -3.84
N ARG A 38 6.35 4.90 -4.35
CA ARG A 38 6.09 4.86 -5.80
C ARG A 38 5.04 5.88 -6.19
N VAL A 39 5.28 6.54 -7.32
CA VAL A 39 4.34 7.46 -7.97
C VAL A 39 4.06 6.95 -9.37
N VAL A 40 2.78 6.86 -9.75
CA VAL A 40 2.33 6.52 -11.10
C VAL A 40 1.52 7.67 -11.65
N VAL A 41 1.96 8.25 -12.75
CA VAL A 41 1.23 9.31 -13.46
C VAL A 41 0.42 8.67 -14.58
N ARG A 42 -0.87 8.99 -14.62
CA ARG A 42 -1.83 8.45 -15.58
C ARG A 42 -2.53 9.57 -16.35
N ARG A 43 -2.95 9.26 -17.57
CA ARG A 43 -3.89 10.08 -18.34
C ARG A 43 -5.25 10.16 -17.63
N PRO A 44 -6.10 11.14 -17.98
CA PRO A 44 -7.50 11.17 -17.57
C PRO A 44 -8.27 9.89 -17.95
N THR A 45 -7.85 9.19 -19.00
CA THR A 45 -8.42 7.92 -19.44
C THR A 45 -8.06 6.73 -18.53
N GLY A 46 -7.08 6.89 -17.64
CA GLY A 46 -6.60 5.86 -16.72
C GLY A 46 -5.34 5.12 -17.19
N GLU A 47 -4.89 5.36 -18.42
CA GLU A 47 -3.65 4.80 -18.98
C GLU A 47 -2.43 5.34 -18.23
N ALA A 48 -1.53 4.46 -17.79
CA ALA A 48 -0.28 4.85 -17.13
C ALA A 48 0.73 5.40 -18.13
N LEU A 49 1.27 6.59 -17.83
CA LEU A 49 2.26 7.28 -18.65
C LEU A 49 3.67 7.04 -18.14
N VAL A 50 3.84 7.14 -16.82
CA VAL A 50 5.15 6.97 -16.19
C VAL A 50 4.97 6.41 -14.79
N GLU A 51 5.88 5.52 -14.40
CA GLU A 51 5.99 4.97 -13.06
C GLU A 51 7.38 5.30 -12.50
N ILE A 52 7.39 5.87 -11.30
CA ILE A 52 8.59 6.39 -10.66
C ILE A 52 8.75 5.68 -9.30
N PRO A 53 9.71 4.74 -9.18
CA PRO A 53 10.10 4.20 -7.89
C PRO A 53 10.93 5.23 -7.13
N LEU A 54 10.47 5.59 -5.94
CA LEU A 54 11.16 6.48 -5.02
C LEU A 54 11.95 5.62 -4.04
N SER A 55 13.14 5.21 -4.48
CA SER A 55 14.04 4.35 -3.71
C SER A 55 14.80 5.15 -2.65
N ALA A 56 14.73 4.70 -1.39
CA ALA A 56 15.58 5.21 -0.32
C ALA A 56 17.04 4.76 -0.58
N GLY A 57 17.94 5.72 -0.81
CA GLY A 57 19.38 5.43 -0.99
C GLY A 57 20.11 6.49 -1.81
N VAL A 58 19.40 7.16 -2.72
CA VAL A 58 19.92 8.34 -3.42
C VAL A 58 19.46 9.57 -2.63
N GLY A 59 20.40 10.34 -2.06
CA GLY A 59 20.05 11.58 -1.36
C GLY A 59 19.24 12.53 -2.25
N MET A 60 18.50 13.46 -1.64
CA MET A 60 17.53 14.32 -2.35
C MET A 60 18.10 14.99 -3.61
N ALA A 61 19.33 15.53 -3.52
CA ALA A 61 20.00 16.18 -4.64
C ALA A 61 20.33 15.21 -5.80
N GLY A 62 20.73 13.98 -5.47
CA GLY A 62 21.00 12.95 -6.47
C GLY A 62 19.72 12.44 -7.12
N LEU A 63 18.65 12.29 -6.34
CA LEU A 63 17.36 11.84 -6.85
C LEU A 63 16.77 12.88 -7.82
N LEU A 64 16.80 14.17 -7.47
CA LEU A 64 16.34 15.24 -8.37
C LEU A 64 17.13 15.27 -9.68
N THR A 65 18.45 15.13 -9.61
CA THR A 65 19.32 15.12 -10.80
C THR A 65 18.99 13.94 -11.73
N LEU A 66 18.83 12.75 -11.16
CA LEU A 66 18.50 11.54 -11.92
C LEU A 66 17.09 11.59 -12.51
N MET A 67 16.16 12.23 -11.79
CA MET A 67 14.78 12.39 -12.22
C MET A 67 14.58 13.58 -13.18
N MET A 68 15.60 14.39 -13.49
CA MET A 68 15.45 15.53 -14.41
C MET A 68 14.86 15.15 -15.78
N PRO A 69 15.29 14.06 -16.46
CA PRO A 69 14.68 13.67 -17.73
C PRO A 69 13.20 13.32 -17.59
N VAL A 70 12.82 12.66 -16.49
CA VAL A 70 11.44 12.30 -16.19
C VAL A 70 10.62 13.56 -15.89
N LEU A 71 11.13 14.47 -15.07
CA LEU A 71 10.49 15.76 -14.78
C LEU A 71 10.33 16.62 -16.04
N ALA A 72 11.33 16.61 -16.95
CA ALA A 72 11.24 17.29 -18.23
C ALA A 72 10.16 16.68 -19.12
N ALA A 73 10.08 15.35 -19.21
CA ALA A 73 9.02 14.65 -19.95
C ALA A 73 7.63 14.94 -19.35
N LEU A 74 7.50 14.95 -18.03
CA LEU A 74 6.27 15.35 -17.34
C LEU A 74 5.90 16.80 -17.66
N GLY A 75 6.86 17.72 -17.71
CA GLY A 75 6.65 19.11 -18.10
C GLY A 75 6.15 19.25 -19.56
N ALA A 76 6.73 18.49 -20.49
CA ALA A 76 6.27 18.46 -21.88
C ALA A 76 4.84 17.90 -21.99
N MET A 77 4.53 16.80 -21.28
CA MET A 77 3.17 16.24 -21.27
C MET A 77 2.16 17.19 -20.61
N ALA A 78 2.56 17.87 -19.53
CA ALA A 78 1.76 18.87 -18.82
C ALA A 78 1.34 20.04 -19.71
N ALA A 79 2.14 20.40 -20.71
CA ALA A 79 1.79 21.43 -21.68
C ALA A 79 0.70 20.98 -22.68
N LEU A 80 0.51 19.66 -22.85
CA LEU A 80 -0.41 19.09 -23.83
C LEU A 80 -1.72 18.59 -23.22
N ILE A 81 -1.70 18.22 -21.94
CA ILE A 81 -2.81 17.56 -21.26
C ILE A 81 -3.26 18.43 -20.08
N ALA A 82 -4.55 18.77 -20.04
CA ALA A 82 -5.10 19.65 -19.03
C ALA A 82 -5.12 19.03 -17.63
N ASP A 83 -5.38 17.73 -17.54
CA ASP A 83 -5.59 17.01 -16.28
C ASP A 83 -4.84 15.67 -16.26
N PHE A 84 -4.40 15.27 -15.07
CA PHE A 84 -3.73 14.00 -14.84
C PHE A 84 -4.29 13.33 -13.60
N ARG A 85 -4.12 12.01 -13.54
CA ARG A 85 -4.32 11.25 -12.30
C ARG A 85 -2.97 10.80 -11.78
N VAL A 86 -2.69 11.08 -10.52
CA VAL A 86 -1.45 10.71 -9.85
C VAL A 86 -1.79 9.69 -8.78
N GLN A 87 -1.36 8.46 -9.00
CA GLN A 87 -1.46 7.38 -8.02
C GLN A 87 -0.19 7.34 -7.18
N ILE A 88 -0.37 7.38 -5.87
CA ILE A 88 0.68 7.47 -4.86
C ILE A 88 0.61 6.17 -4.07
N VAL A 89 1.75 5.53 -3.88
CA VAL A 89 1.89 4.29 -3.10
C VAL A 89 2.86 4.56 -1.97
N ARG A 90 2.37 4.46 -0.73
CA ARG A 90 3.08 4.80 0.50
C ARG A 90 3.29 3.56 1.37
N GLU A 91 4.32 3.62 2.20
CA GLU A 91 4.47 2.71 3.33
C GLU A 91 3.37 2.93 4.38
N PRO A 92 2.98 1.89 5.14
CA PRO A 92 2.04 2.07 6.23
C PRO A 92 2.69 2.96 7.30
N PRO A 93 2.00 4.00 7.82
CA PRO A 93 2.46 4.67 9.02
C PRO A 93 2.37 3.67 10.19
N GLY A 94 3.52 3.22 10.71
CA GLY A 94 3.58 2.41 11.93
C GLY A 94 4.19 1.01 11.81
N THR A 95 5.44 0.91 11.36
CA THR A 95 6.35 -0.13 11.90
C THR A 95 7.47 0.54 12.70
N THR A 96 7.11 1.45 13.62
CA THR A 96 7.70 1.28 14.94
C THR A 96 7.29 -0.13 15.34
N ARG A 97 8.23 -1.07 15.36
CA ARG A 97 8.05 -2.30 16.12
C ARG A 97 7.75 -1.82 17.53
N ASP A 98 6.47 -1.70 17.86
CA ASP A 98 6.06 -1.52 19.24
C ASP A 98 6.37 -2.85 19.91
N PRO A 99 7.42 -2.93 20.75
CA PRO A 99 7.73 -4.17 21.44
C PRO A 99 6.57 -4.62 22.34
N ALA A 100 5.60 -3.75 22.65
CA ALA A 100 4.41 -4.12 23.40
C ALA A 100 3.42 -4.98 22.59
N LYS A 101 3.45 -4.92 21.24
CA LYS A 101 2.60 -5.80 20.40
C LYS A 101 3.24 -7.17 20.09
N LEU A 102 4.44 -7.41 20.62
CA LEU A 102 5.08 -8.73 20.65
C LEU A 102 4.71 -9.53 21.93
N LEU A 103 3.90 -8.96 22.82
CA LEU A 103 3.47 -9.58 24.09
C LEU A 103 1.95 -9.74 24.20
N THR A 104 1.21 -9.69 23.10
CA THR A 104 -0.06 -10.42 23.05
C THR A 104 0.28 -11.83 22.58
N PRO A 105 0.33 -12.84 23.46
CA PRO A 105 0.06 -14.20 23.01
C PRO A 105 -1.19 -14.11 22.13
N SER A 106 -1.11 -14.64 20.92
CA SER A 106 -2.32 -15.00 20.19
C SER A 106 -3.13 -15.89 21.13
N GLU A 107 -4.16 -15.32 21.74
CA GLU A 107 -5.15 -16.04 22.53
C GLU A 107 -5.77 -17.08 21.61
N ASP A 108 -5.31 -18.32 21.80
CA ASP A 108 -6.06 -19.52 21.47
C ASP A 108 -7.35 -19.46 22.30
N GLU A 109 -8.46 -19.03 21.72
CA GLU A 109 -9.81 -19.10 22.33
C GLU A 109 -10.84 -18.70 21.26
N ASP A 110 -11.93 -19.39 20.94
CA ASP A 110 -12.44 -20.71 21.28
C ASP A 110 -13.57 -20.96 20.28
N ALA A 111 -13.57 -22.13 19.65
CA ALA A 111 -14.71 -22.59 18.86
C ALA A 111 -15.81 -23.10 19.81
N ASP A 112 -16.74 -22.21 20.13
CA ASP A 112 -18.18 -22.43 20.24
C ASP A 112 -18.67 -23.78 20.80
N GLY A 113 -18.78 -23.83 22.13
CA GLY A 113 -19.69 -24.73 22.82
C GLY A 113 -21.13 -24.20 22.80
N GLU A 114 -22.00 -24.84 22.03
CA GLU A 114 -23.46 -24.70 22.16
C GLU A 114 -24.11 -26.03 22.54
N GLY A 115 -24.99 -25.98 23.55
CA GLY A 115 -26.18 -26.82 23.61
C GLY A 115 -26.08 -28.08 24.48
N GLY A 116 -26.50 -27.95 25.73
CA GLY A 116 -26.80 -29.10 26.57
C GLY A 116 -27.98 -29.93 26.03
N TYR A 117 -27.82 -31.24 26.02
CA TYR A 117 -28.90 -32.20 26.26
C TYR A 117 -28.41 -33.27 27.24
N VAL A 118 -28.98 -33.24 28.44
CA VAL A 118 -28.96 -34.37 29.37
C VAL A 118 -29.77 -35.52 28.75
N SER A 119 -29.16 -36.68 28.60
CA SER A 119 -29.92 -37.94 28.48
C SER A 119 -29.24 -39.05 29.28
N ARG A 120 -29.98 -39.34 30.35
CA ARG A 120 -29.93 -40.47 31.27
C ARG A 120 -29.94 -41.81 30.52
N GLY A 121 -29.19 -42.76 31.08
CA GLY A 121 -29.26 -44.20 30.82
C GLY A 121 -27.88 -44.73 30.45
N GLY A 122 -27.17 -45.56 31.20
CA GLY A 122 -27.61 -46.49 32.23
C GLY A 122 -26.97 -47.85 31.91
N ASN A 123 -26.07 -48.28 32.79
CA ASN A 123 -25.79 -49.67 33.17
C ASN A 123 -24.88 -50.57 32.29
N GLY A 124 -23.85 -51.11 32.97
CA GLY A 124 -23.23 -52.44 32.78
C GLY A 124 -22.04 -52.47 31.81
N GLY A 125 -20.83 -52.93 32.14
CA GLY A 125 -20.34 -53.76 33.24
C GLY A 125 -19.25 -54.70 32.70
N GLY A 126 -18.11 -54.83 33.39
CA GLY A 126 -17.05 -55.85 33.16
C GLY A 126 -15.99 -55.44 32.13
N ARG A 127 -14.69 -55.34 32.45
CA ARG A 127 -13.72 -56.43 32.76
C ARG A 127 -13.96 -57.63 31.82
N ARG A 128 -13.06 -58.05 30.93
CA ARG A 128 -11.61 -58.24 31.00
C ARG A 128 -11.02 -58.19 29.60
#